data_AF-A0A090QLG9-F1
#
_entry.id   AF-A0A090QLG9-F1
#
_cell.length_a   1.000
_cell.length_b   1.000
_cell.length_c   1.000
_cell.angle_alpha   90.00
_cell.angle_beta   90.00
_cell.angle_gamma   90.00
#
_symmetry.space_group_name_H-M   'P 1'
#
loop_
_entity.id
_entity.type
_entity.pdbx_description
1 polymer ?
#
loop_
_entity_poly.entity_id
_entity_poly.type
_entity_poly.pdbx_seq_one_letter_code
_entity_poly.pdbx_strand_id
1 'polypeptide(L)' 'MEFTPSSRLLIADTAPILEAFLDNGLHRDFAIYCQFPCHETLRQKAEQAHPLSIEFNDGMKITSPTTITCLKD' A
#
# COMPACT_ATOMS: atom_id res chain seq x y z
N MET A 1 -11.26 -11.79 24.25
CA MET A 1 -10.00 -11.24 23.73
C MET A 1 -10.18 -11.16 22.23
N GLU A 2 -10.65 -10.02 21.75
CA GLU A 2 -10.90 -9.80 20.33
C GLU A 2 -9.54 -9.73 19.63
N PHE A 3 -9.30 -10.59 18.64
CA PHE A 3 -8.19 -10.42 17.73
C PHE A 3 -8.43 -9.11 16.97
N THR A 4 -7.88 -7.99 17.46
CA THR A 4 -7.65 -6.86 16.57
C THR A 4 -6.67 -7.40 15.52
N PRO A 5 -7.02 -7.42 14.23
CA PRO A 5 -6.09 -7.90 13.22
C PRO A 5 -4.91 -6.94 13.27
N SER A 6 -3.82 -7.37 13.90
CA SER A 6 -2.52 -6.75 13.84
C SER A 6 -2.29 -6.36 12.39
N SER A 7 -2.19 -5.05 12.14
CA SER A 7 -2.09 -4.44 10.82
C SER A 7 -1.33 -5.35 9.87
N ARG A 8 -2.06 -5.99 8.94
CA ARG A 8 -1.49 -7.05 8.12
C ARG A 8 -0.57 -6.38 7.10
N LEU A 9 0.71 -6.30 7.44
CA LEU A 9 1.76 -5.73 6.62
C LEU A 9 2.35 -6.83 5.74
N LEU A 10 2.34 -6.62 4.43
CA LEU A 10 3.06 -7.43 3.46
C LEU A 10 4.41 -6.78 3.16
N ILE A 11 5.44 -7.59 3.04
CA ILE A 11 6.78 -7.12 2.66
C ILE A 11 7.02 -7.50 1.20
N ALA A 12 7.37 -6.52 0.38
CA ALA A 12 7.85 -6.73 -0.97
C ALA A 12 9.37 -6.49 -1.00
N ASP A 13 10.16 -7.56 -1.04
CA ASP A 13 11.62 -7.45 -1.13
C ASP A 13 12.10 -7.01 -2.52
N THR A 14 11.30 -7.28 -3.56
CA THR A 14 11.59 -6.91 -4.95
C THR A 14 10.38 -6.30 -5.66
N ALA A 15 10.64 -5.52 -6.72
CA ALA A 15 9.61 -4.91 -7.55
C ALA A 15 8.57 -5.91 -8.11
N PRO A 16 8.94 -7.10 -8.63
CA PRO A 16 7.97 -8.07 -9.12
C PRO A 16 7.00 -8.57 -8.05
N ILE A 17 7.43 -8.64 -6.78
CA ILE A 17 6.55 -9.04 -5.67
C ILE A 17 5.51 -7.95 -5.40
N LEU A 18 5.93 -6.67 -5.40
CA LEU A 18 4.99 -5.56 -5.33
C LEU A 18 3.98 -5.63 -6.49
N GLU A 19 4.43 -5.88 -7.71
CA GLU A 19 3.54 -6.02 -8.86
C GLU A 19 2.54 -7.17 -8.69
N ALA A 20 2.97 -8.31 -8.15
CA ALA A 20 2.06 -9.41 -7.84
C ALA A 20 1.02 -9.01 -6.77
N PHE A 21 1.40 -8.24 -5.75
CA PHE A 21 0.45 -7.72 -4.76
C PHE A 21 -0.55 -6.72 -5.35
N LEU A 22 -0.11 -5.94 -6.35
CA LEU A 22 -0.98 -5.04 -7.11
C LEU A 22 -1.97 -5.86 -7.95
N ASP A 23 -1.49 -6.86 -8.70
CA ASP A 23 -2.29 -7.70 -9.59
C ASP A 23 -3.34 -8.54 -8.84
N ASN A 24 -2.95 -9.11 -7.69
CA ASN A 24 -3.84 -9.92 -6.85
C ASN A 24 -4.78 -9.10 -5.95
N GLY A 25 -4.70 -7.77 -5.98
CA GLY A 25 -5.58 -6.91 -5.18
C GLY A 25 -5.20 -6.79 -3.70
N LEU A 26 -4.10 -7.40 -3.25
CA LEU A 26 -3.68 -7.42 -1.85
C LEU A 26 -3.40 -6.02 -1.28
N HIS A 27 -2.99 -5.08 -2.13
CA HIS A 27 -2.79 -3.68 -1.79
C HIS A 27 -4.03 -2.96 -1.24
N ARG A 28 -5.24 -3.53 -1.38
CA ARG A 28 -6.50 -2.95 -0.88
C ARG A 28 -6.77 -3.31 0.58
N ASP A 29 -6.40 -4.53 0.96
CA ASP A 29 -6.67 -5.09 2.29
C ASP A 29 -5.45 -5.04 3.21
N PHE A 30 -4.25 -4.94 2.63
CA PHE A 30 -2.98 -5.02 3.35
C PHE A 30 -2.14 -3.78 3.09
N ALA A 31 -1.46 -3.31 4.14
CA ALA A 31 -0.37 -2.35 3.96
C ALA A 31 0.82 -3.08 3.35
N ILE A 32 1.58 -2.42 2.48
CA ILE A 32 2.76 -3.01 1.83
C ILE A 32 3.98 -2.16 2.18
N TYR A 33 5.07 -2.80 2.61
CA TYR A 33 6.37 -2.19 2.75
C TYR A 33 7.36 -2.76 1.73
N CYS A 34 7.98 -1.90 0.94
CA CYS A 34 8.92 -2.26 -0.11
C CYS A 34 10.35 -2.06 0.40
N GLN A 35 11.17 -3.11 0.34
CA GLN A 35 12.60 -3.05 0.75
C GLN A 35 13.52 -2.45 -0.32
N PHE A 36 12.94 -1.88 -1.37
CA PHE A 36 13.60 -1.25 -2.50
C PHE A 36 13.07 0.17 -2.70
N PRO A 37 13.85 1.07 -3.33
CA PRO A 37 13.44 2.45 -3.50
C PRO A 37 12.29 2.59 -4.50
N CYS A 38 11.51 3.65 -4.35
CA CYS A 38 10.40 3.96 -5.24
C CYS A 38 10.90 4.30 -6.65
N HIS A 39 10.50 3.50 -7.65
CA HIS A 39 10.73 3.79 -9.06
C HIS A 39 9.51 4.49 -9.67
N GLU A 40 9.72 5.48 -10.54
CA GLU A 40 8.64 6.29 -11.13
C GLU A 40 7.57 5.44 -11.83
N THR A 41 7.97 4.40 -12.56
CA THR A 41 7.05 3.46 -13.23
C THR A 41 6.17 2.70 -12.24
N LEU A 42 6.75 2.23 -11.13
CA LEU A 42 6.00 1.53 -10.08
C LEU A 42 5.11 2.47 -9.29
N ARG A 43 5.58 3.70 -9.06
CA ARG A 43 4.82 4.74 -8.40
C ARG A 43 3.52 5.02 -9.14
N GLN A 44 3.57 5.25 -10.45
CA GLN A 44 2.38 5.52 -11.26
C GLN A 44 1.37 4.35 -11.19
N LYS A 45 1.87 3.12 -11.29
CA LYS A 45 1.04 1.91 -11.20
C LYS A 45 0.39 1.76 -9.82
N ALA A 46 1.16 2.01 -8.76
CA ALA A 46 0.68 2.00 -7.39
C ALA A 46 -0.34 3.12 -7.12
N GLU A 47 -0.10 4.35 -7.58
CA GLU A 47 -1.04 5.47 -7.44
C GLU A 47 -2.38 5.17 -8.15
N GLN A 48 -2.35 4.58 -9.34
CA GLN A 48 -3.55 4.16 -10.07
C GLN A 48 -4.30 2.98 -9.42
N ALA A 49 -3.60 2.15 -8.65
CA ALA A 49 -4.18 0.97 -8.01
C ALA A 49 -5.02 1.31 -6.77
N HIS A 50 -4.95 2.54 -6.26
CA HIS A 50 -5.64 2.98 -5.04
C HIS A 50 -5.35 2.05 -3.83
N PRO A 51 -4.09 1.96 -3.38
CA PRO A 51 -3.71 1.11 -2.28
C PRO A 51 -4.15 1.70 -0.94
N LEU A 52 -4.30 0.80 0.05
CA LEU A 52 -4.46 1.17 1.44
C LEU A 52 -3.24 1.97 1.93
N SER A 53 -2.05 1.38 1.81
CA SER A 53 -0.78 2.02 2.11
C SER A 53 0.36 1.24 1.50
N ILE A 54 1.22 1.90 0.72
CA ILE A 54 2.48 1.36 0.22
C ILE A 54 3.59 2.30 0.68
N GLU A 55 4.59 1.78 1.38
CA GLU A 55 5.74 2.53 1.84
C GLU A 55 7.01 1.92 1.25
N PHE A 56 7.94 2.75 0.81
CA PHE A 56 9.23 2.34 0.24
C PHE A 56 10.35 2.66 1.22
N ASN A 57 11.47 1.95 1.10
CA ASN A 57 12.61 2.12 2.01
C ASN A 57 13.29 3.49 1.91
N ASP A 58 13.04 4.26 0.85
CA ASP A 58 13.51 5.63 0.68
C ASP A 58 12.62 6.67 1.38
N GLY A 59 11.55 6.21 2.05
CA GLY A 59 10.61 7.05 2.81
C GLY A 59 9.41 7.53 1.98
N MET A 60 9.36 7.21 0.69
CA MET A 60 8.19 7.49 -0.15
C MET A 60 7.00 6.65 0.29
N LYS A 61 5.81 7.27 0.35
CA LYS A 61 4.57 6.62 0.76
C LYS A 61 3.43 6.97 -0.18
N ILE A 62 2.68 5.95 -0.58
CA ILE A 62 1.51 6.03 -1.46
C ILE A 62 0.32 5.48 -0.69
N THR A 63 -0.69 6.33 -0.46
CA THR A 63 -1.94 5.97 0.19
C THR A 63 -3.09 6.56 -0.60
N SER A 64 -4.17 5.82 -0.75
CA SER A 64 -5.40 6.39 -1.31
C SER A 64 -5.89 7.56 -0.47
N PRO A 65 -6.46 8.61 -1.08
CA PRO A 65 -7.10 9.67 -0.34
C PRO A 65 -8.31 9.08 0.38
N THR A 66 -8.21 8.88 1.70
CA THR A 66 -9.39 8.65 2.53
C THR A 66 -10.27 9.87 2.34
N THR A 67 -11.41 9.70 1.66
CA THR A 67 -12.45 10.74 1.67
C THR A 67 -12.94 10.81 3.10
N ILE A 68 -12.35 11.70 3.90
CA ILE A 68 -12.91 12.07 5.20
C ILE A 68 -14.19 12.81 4.85
N THR A 69 -15.31 12.08 4.77
CA THR A 69 -16.62 12.71 4.86
C THR A 69 -16.73 13.16 6.31
N CYS A 70 -16.40 14.42 6.57
CA CYS A 70 -16.74 15.06 7.82
C CYS A 70 -18.27 15.01 7.90
N LEU A 71 -18.81 14.03 8.62
CA LEU A 71 -20.20 14.03 9.07
C LEU A 71 -20.31 15.26 9.97
N LYS A 72 -20.79 16.36 9.39
CA LYS A 72 -21.27 17.51 10.15
C LYS A 72 -22.57 17.06 10.81
N ASP A 73 -22.53 16.92 12.13
CA ASP A 73 -23.70 16.91 13.01
C ASP A 73 -24.49 18.22 12.85
#